data_AF-A0A7V9GGU2-F1
#
_entry.id   AF-A0A7V9GGU2-F1
#
_cell.length_a   1.000
_cell.length_b   1.000
_cell.length_c   1.000
_cell.angle_alpha   90.00
_cell.angle_beta   90.00
_cell.angle_gamma   90.00
#
_symmetry.space_group_name_H-M   'P 1'
#
loop_
_entity.id
_entity.type
_entity.pdbx_description
1 polymer ?
#
loop_
_entity_poly.entity_id
_entity_poly.type
_entity_poly.pdbx_seq_one_letter_code
_entity_poly.pdbx_strand_id
1 'polypeptide(L)'
;MSTDPSDIRIPDELLPADGRFGCGPSKVRPEQLEALVRVGSDYLGTSHRQAPVRFAVGALRNGLAELLAVPDGYEVLLGNGGTTCFWDMASFGLVERRSQHLSFGEFSSKFA
;
A
#
# COMPACT_ATOMS: atom_id res chain seq x y z
N MET A 1 9.40 -45.68 -8.65
CA MET A 1 8.47 -45.12 -7.64
C MET A 1 8.49 -43.62 -7.82
N SER A 2 7.34 -43.01 -8.07
CA SER A 2 7.23 -41.54 -8.15
C SER A 2 7.29 -41.00 -6.72
N THR A 3 8.14 -40.02 -6.46
CA THR A 3 8.15 -39.27 -5.20
C THR A 3 6.82 -38.52 -5.08
N ASP A 4 6.16 -38.62 -3.93
CA ASP A 4 5.00 -37.77 -3.64
C ASP A 4 5.50 -36.33 -3.42
N PRO A 5 4.94 -35.30 -4.08
CA PRO A 5 5.33 -33.91 -3.87
C PRO A 5 5.28 -33.47 -2.39
N SER A 6 4.44 -34.09 -1.57
CA SER A 6 4.36 -33.80 -0.14
C SER A 6 5.56 -34.33 0.67
N ASP A 7 6.32 -35.28 0.12
CA ASP A 7 7.58 -35.79 0.71
C ASP A 7 8.79 -34.90 0.35
N ILE A 8 8.63 -33.94 -0.58
CA ILE A 8 9.69 -33.01 -0.97
C ILE A 8 9.88 -31.98 0.14
N ARG A 9 11.00 -32.08 0.87
CA ARG A 9 11.43 -31.08 1.84
C ARG A 9 12.51 -30.19 1.23
N ILE A 10 12.30 -28.88 1.30
CA ILE A 10 13.34 -27.89 0.97
C ILE A 10 14.37 -27.94 2.12
N PRO A 11 15.67 -28.14 1.83
CA PRO A 11 16.72 -28.04 2.83
C PRO A 11 16.66 -26.70 3.59
N ASP A 12 16.86 -26.73 4.90
CA ASP A 12 16.67 -25.56 5.77
C ASP A 12 17.60 -24.40 5.38
N GLU A 13 18.81 -24.70 4.92
CA GLU A 13 19.79 -23.73 4.42
C GLU A 13 19.39 -23.04 3.11
N LEU A 14 18.40 -23.57 2.39
CA LEU A 14 17.84 -22.97 1.18
C LEU A 14 16.56 -22.18 1.43
N LEU A 15 16.03 -22.21 2.66
CA LEU A 15 14.84 -21.45 3.00
C LEU A 15 15.14 -19.94 3.00
N PRO A 16 14.23 -19.11 2.49
CA PRO A 16 14.36 -17.66 2.60
C PRO A 16 14.23 -17.26 4.07
N ALA A 17 14.91 -16.19 4.46
CA ALA A 17 14.78 -15.61 5.80
C ALA A 17 13.34 -15.16 6.13
N ASP A 18 12.49 -14.97 5.12
CA ASP A 18 11.08 -14.63 5.27
C ASP A 18 10.25 -15.26 4.14
N GLY A 19 9.25 -16.05 4.49
CA GLY A 19 8.40 -16.77 3.52
C GLY A 19 7.24 -15.95 2.94
N ARG A 20 7.10 -14.66 3.26
CA ARG A 20 5.95 -13.84 2.84
C ARG A 20 6.11 -13.26 1.43
N PHE A 21 5.82 -14.08 0.41
CA PHE A 21 5.86 -13.69 -1.01
C PHE A 21 4.52 -13.22 -1.60
N GLY A 22 3.53 -12.88 -0.75
CA GLY A 22 2.22 -12.42 -1.20
C GLY A 22 2.28 -11.10 -2.00
N CYS A 23 1.43 -10.97 -3.02
CA CYS A 23 1.32 -9.78 -3.87
C CYS A 23 0.35 -8.71 -3.33
N GLY A 24 -0.14 -8.86 -2.09
CA GLY A 24 -1.11 -7.95 -1.48
C GLY A 24 -2.14 -8.73 -0.65
N PRO A 25 -2.11 -8.66 0.68
CA PRO A 25 -1.06 -8.07 1.52
C PRO A 25 0.32 -8.71 1.28
N SER A 26 1.39 -7.96 1.53
CA SER A 26 2.79 -8.37 1.30
C SER A 26 3.65 -8.22 2.56
N LYS A 27 4.93 -8.61 2.48
CA LYS A 27 5.88 -8.57 3.60
C LYS A 27 6.01 -7.15 4.20
N VAL A 28 5.71 -7.03 5.49
CA VAL A 28 6.10 -5.88 6.34
C VAL A 28 7.34 -6.27 7.14
N ARG A 29 8.38 -5.43 7.14
CA ARG A 29 9.63 -5.73 7.83
C ARG A 29 9.48 -5.64 9.36
N PRO A 30 10.17 -6.47 10.16
CA PRO A 30 10.03 -6.47 11.62
C PRO A 30 10.26 -5.09 12.25
N GLU A 31 11.27 -4.36 11.80
CA GLU A 31 11.61 -3.02 12.33
C GLU A 31 10.49 -1.99 12.10
N GLN A 32 9.67 -2.14 11.06
CA GLN A 32 8.52 -1.26 10.82
C GLN A 32 7.39 -1.56 11.80
N LEU A 33 7.18 -2.83 12.16
CA LEU A 33 6.20 -3.22 13.16
C LEU A 33 6.63 -2.75 14.55
N GLU A 34 7.91 -2.92 14.90
CA GLU A 34 8.46 -2.42 16.17
C GLU A 34 8.36 -0.90 16.29
N ALA A 35 8.59 -0.16 15.20
CA ALA A 35 8.41 1.28 15.17
C ALA A 35 6.96 1.69 15.48
N LEU A 36 5.97 0.98 14.92
CA LEU A 36 4.56 1.20 15.21
C LEU A 36 4.22 0.92 16.68
N VAL A 37 4.71 -0.19 17.23
CA VAL A 37 4.49 -0.54 18.65
C VAL A 37 5.05 0.55 19.57
N ARG A 38 6.25 1.06 19.26
CA ARG A 38 6.94 2.08 20.07
C ARG A 38 6.15 3.39 20.20
N VAL A 39 5.43 3.78 19.16
CA VAL A 39 4.65 5.03 19.13
C VAL A 39 3.15 4.81 19.32
N GLY A 40 2.71 3.55 19.46
CA GLY A 40 1.29 3.18 19.36
C GLY A 40 0.40 3.90 20.36
N SER A 41 0.84 4.07 21.61
CA SER A 41 0.09 4.77 22.65
C SER A 41 -0.18 6.25 22.37
N ASP A 42 0.66 6.87 21.54
CA ASP A 42 0.57 8.32 21.25
C ASP A 42 -0.48 8.62 20.17
N TYR A 43 -0.83 7.61 19.36
CA TYR A 43 -1.73 7.75 18.22
C TYR A 43 -3.01 6.92 18.38
N LEU A 44 -2.90 5.65 18.76
CA LEU A 44 -4.02 4.72 18.79
C LEU A 44 -5.01 5.12 19.89
N GLY A 45 -6.30 5.23 19.53
CA GLY A 45 -7.35 5.68 20.46
C GLY A 45 -7.44 7.21 20.62
N THR A 46 -6.59 7.98 19.94
CA THR A 46 -6.66 9.44 19.93
C THR A 46 -7.48 9.96 18.73
N SER A 47 -7.89 11.23 18.78
CA SER A 47 -8.64 11.83 17.68
C SER A 47 -7.73 12.21 16.51
N HIS A 48 -8.10 11.79 15.31
CA HIS A 48 -7.42 12.14 14.05
C HIS A 48 -7.40 13.66 13.75
N ARG A 49 -8.20 14.45 14.45
CA ARG A 49 -8.23 15.91 14.32
C ARG A 49 -7.17 16.60 15.18
N GLN A 50 -6.52 15.88 16.09
CA GLN A 50 -5.51 16.43 16.98
C GLN A 50 -4.16 16.62 16.27
N ALA A 51 -3.35 17.52 16.81
CA ALA A 51 -2.08 17.91 16.23
C ALA A 51 -1.14 16.71 15.95
N PRO A 52 -0.99 15.70 16.83
CA PRO A 52 -0.09 14.57 16.56
C PRO A 52 -0.47 13.81 15.28
N VAL A 53 -1.75 13.45 15.11
CA VAL A 53 -2.21 12.71 13.93
C VAL A 53 -2.13 13.58 12.67
N ARG A 54 -2.51 14.87 12.74
CA ARG A 54 -2.40 15.78 11.60
C ARG A 54 -0.94 15.96 11.16
N PHE A 55 -0.01 16.01 12.12
CA PHE A 55 1.42 16.08 11.83
C PHE A 55 1.89 14.81 11.11
N ALA A 56 1.52 13.62 11.61
CA ALA A 56 1.88 12.35 10.97
C ALA A 56 1.35 12.24 9.54
N VAL A 57 0.10 12.66 9.29
CA VAL A 57 -0.48 12.73 7.94
C VAL A 57 0.27 13.73 7.06
N GLY A 58 0.64 14.90 7.58
CA GLY A 58 1.46 15.89 6.87
C GLY A 58 2.85 15.35 6.50
N ALA A 59 3.51 14.69 7.44
CA ALA A 59 4.81 14.05 7.22
C ALA A 59 4.74 12.97 6.14
N LEU A 60 3.68 12.15 6.13
CA LEU A 60 3.44 11.14 5.08
C LEU A 60 3.28 11.79 3.69
N ARG A 61 2.45 12.85 3.59
CA ARG A 61 2.24 13.55 2.31
C ARG A 61 3.55 14.15 1.78
N ASN A 62 4.34 14.78 2.65
CA ASN A 62 5.62 15.37 2.29
C ASN A 62 6.64 14.31 1.86
N GLY A 63 6.76 13.21 2.62
CA GLY A 63 7.67 12.12 2.28
C GLY A 63 7.32 11.44 0.95
N LEU A 64 6.02 11.28 0.64
CA LEU A 64 5.60 10.78 -0.67
C LEU A 64 5.88 11.77 -1.79
N ALA A 65 5.65 13.07 -1.57
CA ALA A 65 5.96 14.10 -2.55
C ALA A 65 7.45 14.15 -2.88
N GLU A 66 8.31 14.03 -1.87
CA GLU A 66 9.77 13.95 -2.03
C GLU A 66 10.19 12.66 -2.74
N LEU A 67 9.73 11.50 -2.27
CA LEU A 67 10.08 10.19 -2.83
C LEU A 67 9.74 10.08 -4.32
N LEU A 68 8.62 10.68 -4.72
CA LEU A 68 8.12 10.63 -6.10
C LEU A 68 8.55 11.85 -6.94
N ALA A 69 9.31 12.79 -6.36
CA ALA A 69 9.69 14.06 -7.00
C ALA A 69 8.49 14.77 -7.66
N VAL A 70 7.41 14.92 -6.90
CA VAL A 70 6.13 15.44 -7.38
C VAL A 70 6.29 16.87 -7.93
N PRO A 71 5.84 17.17 -9.16
CA PRO A 71 5.99 18.50 -9.76
C PRO A 71 5.18 19.59 -9.05
N ASP A 72 5.55 20.85 -9.30
CA ASP A 72 4.77 22.00 -8.83
C ASP A 72 3.32 21.94 -9.31
N GLY A 73 2.40 22.28 -8.41
CA GLY A 73 0.95 22.26 -8.66
C GLY A 73 0.27 20.89 -8.51
N TYR A 74 1.03 19.82 -8.25
CA TYR A 74 0.48 18.50 -7.93
C TYR A 74 0.33 18.32 -6.41
N GLU A 75 -0.67 17.54 -6.01
CA GLU A 75 -0.95 17.25 -4.61
C GLU A 75 -1.01 15.75 -4.32
N VAL A 76 -0.49 15.35 -3.15
CA VAL A 76 -0.73 14.02 -2.58
C VAL A 76 -2.04 14.05 -1.81
N LEU A 77 -3.02 13.25 -2.22
CA LEU A 77 -4.30 13.08 -1.53
C LEU A 77 -4.41 11.69 -0.89
N LEU A 78 -5.11 11.60 0.23
CA LEU A 78 -5.29 10.37 1.01
C LEU A 78 -6.77 10.21 1.35
N GLY A 79 -7.28 8.98 1.26
CA GLY A 79 -8.67 8.64 1.59
C GLY A 79 -8.81 7.17 1.93
N ASN A 80 -9.89 6.82 2.62
CA ASN A 80 -10.21 5.43 2.95
C ASN A 80 -10.81 4.71 1.74
N GLY A 81 -10.67 3.38 1.71
CA GLY A 81 -11.32 2.50 0.72
C GLY A 81 -10.38 1.88 -0.33
N GLY A 82 -9.15 2.39 -0.45
CA GLY A 82 -8.14 1.85 -1.37
C GLY A 82 -8.50 2.05 -2.85
N THR A 83 -7.77 1.37 -3.73
CA THR A 83 -7.87 1.57 -5.19
C THR A 83 -9.27 1.32 -5.75
N THR A 84 -9.98 0.32 -5.22
CA THR A 84 -11.35 0.01 -5.67
C THR A 84 -12.31 1.17 -5.45
N CYS A 85 -12.29 1.77 -4.26
CA CYS A 85 -13.14 2.92 -3.96
C CYS A 85 -12.71 4.17 -4.74
N PHE A 86 -11.40 4.32 -4.98
CA PHE A 86 -10.90 5.41 -5.82
C PHE A 86 -11.42 5.35 -7.26
N TRP A 87 -11.63 4.17 -7.84
CA TRP A 87 -12.21 4.07 -9.19
C TRP A 87 -13.63 4.67 -9.27
N ASP A 88 -14.46 4.43 -8.27
CA ASP A 88 -15.77 5.08 -8.18
C ASP A 88 -15.61 6.60 -8.06
N MET A 89 -14.75 7.05 -7.13
CA MET A 89 -14.50 8.49 -6.93
C MET A 89 -13.98 9.17 -8.21
N ALA A 90 -13.06 8.54 -8.94
CA ALA A 90 -12.54 9.04 -10.20
C ALA A 90 -13.64 9.11 -11.27
N SER A 91 -14.51 8.10 -11.34
CA SER A 91 -15.63 8.08 -12.28
C SER A 91 -16.60 9.23 -12.04
N PHE A 92 -16.99 9.46 -10.78
CA PHE A 92 -17.95 10.50 -10.42
C PHE A 92 -17.35 11.91 -10.33
N GLY A 93 -16.06 12.01 -9.98
CA GLY A 93 -15.40 13.27 -9.66
C GLY A 93 -14.52 13.84 -10.76
N LEU A 94 -14.03 13.02 -11.70
CA LEU A 94 -13.08 13.46 -12.73
C LEU A 94 -13.63 13.37 -14.16
N VAL A 95 -14.64 12.54 -14.42
CA VAL A 95 -15.21 12.39 -15.77
C VAL A 95 -16.37 13.37 -15.96
N GLU A 96 -16.17 14.38 -16.80
CA GLU A 96 -17.23 15.35 -17.12
C GLU A 96 -18.21 14.83 -18.19
N ARG A 97 -17.68 14.23 -19.28
CA ARG A 97 -18.48 13.81 -20.44
C ARG A 97 -18.10 12.45 -21.00
N ARG A 98 -16.81 12.19 -21.17
CA ARG A 98 -16.28 10.94 -21.71
C ARG A 98 -14.91 10.63 -21.10
N SER A 99 -14.61 9.35 -20.93
CA SER A 99 -13.32 8.83 -20.51
C SER A 99 -12.84 7.77 -21.49
N GLN A 100 -11.52 7.55 -21.55
CA GLN A 100 -10.91 6.43 -22.25
C GLN A 100 -10.18 5.58 -21.22
N HIS A 101 -10.50 4.30 -21.20
CA HIS A 101 -9.86 3.31 -20.33
C HIS A 101 -9.03 2.38 -21.21
N LEU A 102 -7.78 2.12 -20.79
CA LEU A 102 -6.82 1.33 -21.55
C LEU A 102 -6.06 0.40 -20.59
N SER A 103 -5.86 -0.85 -21.01
CA SER A 103 -5.03 -1.83 -20.31
C SER A 103 -3.62 -1.85 -20.91
N PHE A 104 -2.61 -1.56 -20.10
CA PHE A 104 -1.20 -1.64 -20.48
C PHE A 104 -0.43 -2.59 -19.55
N GLY A 105 0.25 -3.59 -20.10
CA GLY A 105 1.07 -4.55 -19.33
C GLY A 105 0.30 -5.71 -18.70
N GLU A 106 0.90 -6.35 -17.70
CA GLU A 106 0.48 -7.62 -17.07
C GLU A 106 -0.39 -7.45 -15.80
N PHE A 107 -0.94 -6.27 -15.57
CA PHE A 107 -1.76 -5.98 -14.39
C PHE A 107 -3.26 -5.94 -14.71
N SER A 108 -4.10 -6.01 -13.68
CA SER A 108 -5.55 -6.21 -13.83
C SER A 108 -6.21 -5.16 -14.73
N SER A 109 -7.16 -5.59 -15.56
CA SER A 109 -8.01 -4.73 -16.41
C SER A 109 -9.07 -3.93 -15.63
N LYS A 110 -8.84 -3.66 -14.35
CA LYS A 110 -9.78 -2.93 -13.50
C LYS A 110 -9.61 -1.43 -13.75
N PHE A 111 -10.72 -0.76 -14.08
CA PHE A 111 -10.75 0.64 -14.52
C PHE A 111 -9.97 0.90 -15.82
N ALA A 112 -9.92 -0.11 -16.70
CA ALA A 112 -9.15 -0.15 -17.93
C ALA A 112 -10.02 -0.53 -19.14
#